data_AF-A0A9D3Y8G1-F1
#
_entry.id   AF-A0A9D3Y8G1-F1
#
_cell.length_a   1.000
_cell.length_b   1.000
_cell.length_c   1.000
_cell.angle_alpha   90.00
_cell.angle_beta   90.00
_cell.angle_gamma   90.00
#
_symmetry.space_group_name_H-M   'P 1'
#
loop_
_entity.id
_entity.type
_entity.pdbx_description
1 polymer ?
#
loop_
_entity_poly.entity_id
_entity_poly.type
_entity_poly.pdbx_seq_one_letter_code
_entity_poly.pdbx_strand_id
1 'polypeptide(L)' 'MTSCVSTTSTAKVQSLCNGQNLCRLTASNEILGDPCPGTYKYLEVTYACF' A
#
# COMPACT_ATOMS: atom_id res chain seq x y z
N MET A 1 -5.78 -7.98 20.07
CA MET A 1 -5.70 -8.04 18.60
C MET A 1 -5.11 -6.74 18.11
N THR A 2 -3.94 -6.77 17.48
CA THR A 2 -3.29 -5.56 16.96
C THR A 2 -3.80 -5.32 15.54
N SER A 3 -5.00 -4.75 15.40
CA SER A 3 -5.54 -4.39 14.08
C SER A 3 -4.84 -3.12 13.59
N CYS A 4 -3.77 -3.27 12.81
CA CYS A 4 -3.17 -2.18 12.07
C CYS A 4 -3.45 -2.36 10.58
N VAL A 5 -4.44 -1.62 10.07
CA VAL A 5 -4.89 -1.71 8.68
C VAL A 5 -5.05 -0.29 8.13
N SER A 6 -4.45 -0.02 6.98
CA SER A 6 -4.70 1.22 6.24
C SER A 6 -5.90 1.04 5.31
N THR A 7 -6.92 1.88 5.48
CA THR A 7 -8.10 1.90 4.61
C THR A 7 -7.84 2.61 3.27
N THR A 8 -6.70 3.28 3.13
CA THR A 8 -6.36 4.07 1.93
C THR A 8 -5.30 3.42 1.04
N SER A 9 -4.67 2.33 1.50
CA SER A 9 -3.57 1.67 0.81
C SER A 9 -3.99 1.18 -0.58
N THR A 10 -5.16 0.56 -0.72
CA THR A 10 -5.67 0.06 -2.01
C THR A 10 -5.80 1.17 -3.04
N ALA A 11 -6.45 2.29 -2.69
CA ALA A 11 -6.63 3.42 -3.61
C ALA A 11 -5.29 4.02 -4.05
N LYS A 12 -4.35 4.15 -3.12
CA LYS A 12 -2.99 4.66 -3.42
C LYS A 12 -2.23 3.73 -4.36
N VAL A 13 -2.19 2.42 -4.08
CA VAL A 13 -1.52 1.44 -4.94
C VAL A 13 -2.15 1.42 -6.33
N GLN A 14 -3.48 1.45 -6.42
CA GLN A 14 -4.19 1.52 -7.71
C GLN A 14 -3.82 2.78 -8.50
N SER A 15 -3.80 3.95 -7.86
CA SER A 15 -3.44 5.21 -8.54
C SER A 15 -2.01 5.24 -9.07
N LEU A 16 -1.10 4.47 -8.47
CA LEU A 16 0.31 4.40 -8.86
C LEU A 16 0.58 3.32 -9.90
N CYS A 17 -0.13 2.19 -9.83
CA CYS A 17 0.22 0.98 -10.59
C CYS A 17 -0.73 0.63 -11.74
N ASN A 18 -2.02 0.97 -11.65
CA ASN A 18 -2.98 0.52 -12.64
C ASN A 18 -2.65 1.10 -14.03
N GLY A 19 -2.70 0.26 -15.06
CA GLY A 19 -2.38 0.64 -16.43
C GLY A 19 -0.88 0.67 -16.76
N GLN A 20 -0.01 0.35 -15.79
CA GLN A 20 1.42 0.22 -16.04
C GLN A 20 1.82 -1.26 -16.20
N ASN A 21 2.72 -1.52 -17.15
CA ASN A 21 3.32 -2.86 -17.34
C ASN A 21 4.34 -3.20 -16.23
N LEU A 22 4.84 -2.18 -15.54
CA LEU A 22 5.76 -2.32 -14.41
C LEU A 22 5.40 -1.24 -13.38
N CYS A 23 5.15 -1.65 -12.14
CA CYS A 23 4.99 -0.72 -11.02
C CYS A 23 6.12 -0.91 -10.00
N ARG A 24 6.80 0.18 -9.66
CA ARG A 24 7.77 0.24 -8.55
C ARG A 24 7.26 1.25 -7.53
N LEU A 25 7.01 0.77 -6.31
CA LEU A 25 6.65 1.63 -5.18
C LEU A 25 7.43 1.23 -3.93
N THR A 26 7.64 2.20 -3.05
CA THR A 26 8.23 1.99 -1.73
C THR A 26 7.11 1.85 -0.70
N ALA A 27 7.13 0.79 0.11
CA ALA A 27 6.19 0.65 1.23
C ALA A 27 6.62 1.54 2.39
N SER A 28 6.26 2.83 2.33
CA SER A 28 6.66 3.82 3.33
C SER A 28 5.48 4.67 3.83
N ASN A 29 5.67 5.32 4.98
CA ASN A 29 4.67 6.19 5.58
C ASN A 29 4.37 7.42 4.69
N GLU A 30 5.35 7.91 3.93
CA GLU A 30 5.20 9.05 3.02
C GLU A 30 4.26 8.71 1.86
N ILE A 31 4.35 7.48 1.33
CA ILE A 31 3.53 7.04 0.21
C ILE A 31 2.18 6.54 0.72
N LEU A 32 2.17 5.61 1.69
CA LEU A 32 0.98 4.86 2.09
C LEU A 32 0.26 5.45 3.31
N GLY A 33 0.90 6.36 4.05
CA GLY A 33 0.42 6.87 5.34
C GLY A 33 0.82 5.98 6.51
N ASP A 34 0.56 6.43 7.74
CA ASP A 34 0.83 5.66 8.95
C ASP A 34 -0.47 5.29 9.69
N PRO A 35 -1.02 4.08 9.49
CA PRO A 35 -2.23 3.63 10.19
C PRO A 35 -1.99 3.26 11.67
N CYS A 36 -0.72 3.07 12.09
CA CYS A 36 -0.37 2.68 13.44
C CYS A 36 1.06 3.12 13.79
N PRO A 37 1.24 4.36 14.30
CA PRO A 37 2.55 4.86 14.70
C PRO A 37 3.23 3.96 15.73
N GLY A 38 4.56 3.79 15.60
CA GLY A 38 5.36 2.94 16.49
C GLY A 38 5.28 1.44 16.23
N THR A 39 4.47 0.99 15.25
CA THR A 39 4.45 -0.40 14.80
C THR A 39 5.18 -0.55 13.47
N TYR A 40 5.99 -1.60 13.34
CA TYR A 40 6.59 -1.98 12.07
C TYR A 40 5.51 -2.54 11.14
N LYS A 41 5.44 -2.02 9.92
CA LYS A 41 4.37 -2.30 8.97
C LYS A 41 4.93 -2.99 7.74
N TYR A 42 4.06 -3.66 7.00
CA TYR A 42 4.35 -4.21 5.69
C TYR A 42 3.18 -3.91 4.74
N LEU A 43 3.46 -3.95 3.45
CA LEU A 43 2.44 -3.82 2.41
C LEU A 43 2.16 -5.20 1.82
N GLU A 44 0.89 -5.61 1.86
CA GLU A 44 0.38 -6.78 1.16
C GLU A 44 -0.47 -6.32 -0.04
N VAL A 45 -0.22 -6.91 -1.22
CA VAL A 45 -0.89 -6.52 -2.46
C VAL A 45 -1.36 -7.77 -3.20
N THR A 46 -2.61 -7.74 -3.66
CA THR A 46 -3.13 -8.64 -4.69
C THR A 46 -3.38 -7.81 -5.95
N TYR A 47 -2.89 -8.27 -7.09
CA TYR A 47 -2.97 -7.54 -8.36
C TYR A 47 -3.38 -8.48 -9.50
N ALA A 48 -4.02 -7.93 -10.53
CA ALA A 48 -4.39 -8.65 -11.75
C ALA A 48 -3.90 -7.85 -12.97
N CYS A 49 -3.36 -8.56 -13.96
CA CYS A 49 -3.03 -7.99 -15.26
C CYS A 49 -4.18 -8.29 -16.24
N PHE A 50 -4.50 -7.32 -17.08
CA PHE A 50 -5.51 -7.43 -18.12
C PHE A 50 -4.87 -7.27 -19.49
#